data_AF-A0A0S4IQ37-F1
#
_entry.id   AF-A0A0S4IQ37-F1
#
_cell.length_a   1.000
_cell.length_b   1.000
_cell.length_c   1.000
_cell.angle_alpha   90.00
_cell.angle_beta   90.00
_cell.angle_gamma   90.00
#
_symmetry.space_group_name_H-M   'P 1'
#
loop_
_entity.id
_entity.type
_entity.pdbx_description
1 polymer ?
#
loop_
_entity_poly.entity_id
_entity_poly.type
_entity_poly.pdbx_seq_one_letter_code
_entity_poly.pdbx_strand_id
1 'polypeptide(L)'
;MDSHKSGLWKGRLCDDGILAEMYNYVWLIHDGVANGSTLLPEGTSLSLSIPDTILYERGFPKAWYAWEKAARGDGERTLRKHLGKDIAVPAIIKKFCSGILDEEVVVAEYITLETTSTHPQTNKGGRGPVHVQYLTHAGLAAFLSGRASGSIGVLQRFVPTQGMFNTAYEIVWSPSASSIAQARSAVPMSDALLPVRERFATFDADATQLRRVKISPQSQIRDKLLSAVSDLMHIMTSTE
;
A
#
# COMPACT_ATOMS: atom_id res chain seq x y z
N MET A 1 8.36 39.57 11.31
CA MET A 1 9.12 38.66 12.19
C MET A 1 8.29 37.42 12.34
N ASP A 2 8.40 36.54 11.33
CA ASP A 2 7.61 35.33 11.24
C ASP A 2 8.24 34.24 12.09
N SER A 3 7.51 33.83 13.13
CA SER A 3 7.86 32.69 13.97
C SER A 3 7.51 31.40 13.22
N HIS A 4 8.50 30.88 12.49
CA HIS A 4 8.50 29.49 12.02
C HIS A 4 8.32 28.56 13.22
N LYS A 5 7.10 28.05 13.40
CA LYS A 5 6.84 26.90 14.27
C LYS A 5 7.47 25.68 13.59
N SER A 6 8.65 25.28 14.04
CA SER A 6 9.21 23.95 13.77
C SER A 6 8.31 22.93 14.46
N GLY A 7 7.32 22.43 13.74
CA GLY A 7 6.52 21.29 14.16
C GLY A 7 7.42 20.06 14.18
N LEU A 8 7.93 19.71 15.35
CA LEU A 8 8.55 18.42 15.62
C LEU A 8 7.44 17.35 15.50
N TRP A 9 7.44 16.55 14.44
CA TRP A 9 6.36 15.59 14.17
C TRP A 9 6.67 14.23 14.81
N LYS A 10 5.86 13.83 15.80
CA LYS A 10 5.90 12.50 16.44
C LYS A 10 4.90 11.56 15.75
N GLY A 11 5.26 10.99 14.60
CA GLY A 11 4.51 9.89 14.02
C GLY A 11 4.91 8.57 14.68
N ARG A 12 4.03 7.92 15.45
CA ARG A 12 4.33 6.55 15.94
C ARG A 12 4.32 5.61 14.73
N LEU A 13 5.47 4.99 14.45
CA LEU A 13 5.62 3.86 13.52
C LEU A 13 4.86 2.58 13.96
N CYS A 14 4.08 2.67 15.04
CA CYS A 14 3.54 1.56 15.80
C CYS A 14 2.05 1.75 16.11
N ASP A 15 1.22 2.15 15.16
CA ASP A 15 -0.24 2.07 15.35
C ASP A 15 -0.99 1.55 14.12
N ASP A 16 -2.15 0.95 14.46
CA ASP A 16 -3.25 0.28 13.73
C ASP A 16 -2.96 -0.59 12.48
N GLY A 17 -1.92 -0.32 11.68
CA GLY A 17 -1.44 -1.20 10.62
C GLY A 17 -1.64 -0.70 9.20
N ILE A 18 -2.15 0.53 9.02
CA ILE A 18 -2.11 1.27 7.75
C ILE A 18 -1.38 2.58 8.05
N LEU A 19 -0.09 2.62 7.75
CA LEU A 19 0.74 3.81 7.94
C LEU A 19 0.50 4.77 6.78
N ALA A 20 -0.58 5.56 6.86
CA ALA A 20 -0.88 6.64 5.92
C ALA A 20 0.34 7.57 5.70
N GLU A 21 1.12 7.74 6.76
CA GLU A 21 2.37 8.49 6.85
C GLU A 21 3.43 7.94 5.90
N MET A 22 3.53 6.62 5.72
CA MET A 22 4.50 6.00 4.81
C MET A 22 4.32 6.52 3.38
N TYR A 23 3.08 6.59 2.89
CA TYR A 23 2.81 7.12 1.55
C TYR A 23 3.20 8.58 1.42
N ASN A 24 3.03 9.36 2.48
CA ASN A 24 3.46 10.75 2.52
C ASN A 24 4.98 10.88 2.49
N TYR A 25 5.72 10.02 3.20
CA TYR A 25 7.18 9.97 3.14
C TYR A 25 7.69 9.61 1.75
N VAL A 26 7.12 8.57 1.13
CA VAL A 26 7.48 8.17 -0.24
C VAL A 26 7.22 9.33 -1.21
N TRP A 27 6.10 10.03 -1.07
CA TRP A 27 5.80 11.22 -1.87
C TRP A 27 6.82 12.36 -1.66
N LEU A 28 7.17 12.70 -0.41
CA LEU A 28 8.13 13.76 -0.11
C LEU A 28 9.53 13.48 -0.70
N ILE A 29 9.95 12.21 -0.71
CA ILE A 29 11.20 11.78 -1.36
C ILE A 29 11.13 12.04 -2.88
N HIS A 30 10.01 11.70 -3.53
CA HIS A 30 9.84 11.83 -4.98
C HIS A 30 9.57 13.25 -5.47
N ASP A 31 8.86 14.09 -4.70
CA ASP A 31 8.52 15.47 -5.10
C ASP A 31 9.72 16.43 -5.01
N GLY A 32 10.86 15.97 -4.46
CA GLY A 32 12.06 16.79 -4.32
C GLY A 32 11.88 17.96 -3.34
N VAL A 33 10.84 17.96 -2.49
CA VAL A 33 10.67 18.96 -1.42
C VAL A 33 11.74 18.79 -0.32
N ALA A 34 12.48 17.68 -0.35
CA ALA A 34 13.74 17.49 0.37
C ALA A 34 14.95 18.23 -0.25
N ASN A 35 14.79 18.99 -1.33
CA ASN A 35 15.89 19.75 -1.96
C ASN A 35 16.33 21.00 -1.17
N GLY A 36 15.88 21.16 0.07
CA GLY A 36 16.39 22.17 1.02
C GLY A 36 16.80 21.61 2.38
N SER A 37 16.52 20.34 2.67
CA SER A 37 16.93 19.66 3.90
C SER A 37 17.09 18.17 3.59
N THR A 38 18.35 17.75 3.62
CA THR A 38 18.89 16.40 3.40
C THR A 38 18.14 15.33 4.20
N LEU A 39 17.02 14.81 3.69
CA LEU A 39 16.37 13.62 4.28
C LEU A 39 16.96 12.31 3.76
N LEU A 40 17.67 12.37 2.64
CA LEU A 40 18.45 11.27 2.10
C LEU A 40 19.92 11.66 2.19
N PRO A 41 20.78 10.85 2.84
CA PRO A 41 22.22 10.99 2.70
C PRO A 41 22.62 11.07 1.22
N GLU A 42 23.66 11.83 0.89
CA GLU A 42 24.20 11.87 -0.47
C GLU A 42 24.48 10.44 -0.96
N GLY A 43 23.84 10.05 -2.07
CA GLY A 43 23.98 8.72 -2.67
C GLY A 43 22.88 7.70 -2.32
N THR A 44 21.90 8.05 -1.47
CA THR A 44 20.77 7.15 -1.19
C THR A 44 19.68 7.31 -2.26
N SER A 45 19.57 6.35 -3.18
CA SER A 45 18.42 6.26 -4.10
C SER A 45 17.41 5.23 -3.59
N LEU A 46 16.25 5.68 -3.09
CA LEU A 46 15.17 4.76 -2.76
C LEU A 46 14.48 4.30 -4.05
N SER A 47 14.79 3.08 -4.52
CA SER A 47 14.12 2.49 -5.69
C SER A 47 12.73 1.92 -5.35
N LEU A 48 11.95 2.66 -4.55
CA LEU A 48 10.63 2.25 -4.10
C LEU A 48 9.56 2.94 -4.95
N SER A 49 8.81 2.14 -5.70
CA SER A 49 7.61 2.57 -6.41
C SER A 49 6.39 2.02 -5.67
N ILE A 50 5.51 2.92 -5.24
CA ILE A 50 4.18 2.52 -4.76
C ILE A 50 3.21 2.44 -5.94
N PRO A 51 2.17 1.61 -5.90
CA PRO A 51 1.08 1.69 -6.88
C PRO A 51 0.29 3.01 -6.72
N ASP A 52 -0.63 3.29 -7.65
CA ASP A 52 -1.57 4.41 -7.44
C ASP A 52 -2.45 4.07 -6.22
N THR A 53 -2.42 4.92 -5.17
CA THR A 53 -2.98 4.58 -3.87
C THR A 53 -3.85 5.70 -3.30
N ILE A 54 -5.05 5.36 -2.85
CA ILE A 54 -6.02 6.28 -2.24
C ILE A 54 -6.22 5.89 -0.78
N LEU A 55 -6.00 6.85 0.11
CA LEU A 55 -6.27 6.70 1.53
C LEU A 55 -7.71 7.07 1.81
N TYR A 56 -8.41 6.16 2.50
CA TYR A 56 -9.77 6.35 3.00
C TYR A 56 -9.76 6.57 4.51
N GLU A 57 -10.55 7.52 4.97
CA GLU A 57 -10.81 7.75 6.38
C GLU A 57 -12.31 8.01 6.56
N ARG A 58 -12.95 7.21 7.43
CA ARG A 58 -14.40 7.27 7.69
C ARG A 58 -15.23 7.13 6.40
N GLY A 59 -14.77 6.29 5.48
CA GLY A 59 -15.45 6.02 4.21
C GLY A 59 -15.24 7.06 3.11
N PHE A 60 -14.43 8.10 3.33
CA PHE A 60 -14.17 9.15 2.33
C PHE A 60 -12.70 9.17 1.87
N PRO A 61 -12.43 9.41 0.57
CA PRO A 61 -11.08 9.64 0.07
C PRO A 61 -10.45 10.87 0.73
N LYS A 62 -9.26 10.71 1.30
CA LYS A 62 -8.51 11.79 1.95
C LYS A 62 -7.34 12.27 1.12
N ALA A 63 -6.58 11.33 0.58
CA ALA A 63 -5.43 11.61 -0.26
C ALA A 63 -5.32 10.55 -1.36
N TRP A 64 -4.91 10.96 -2.56
CA TRP A 64 -4.58 10.07 -3.65
C TRP A 64 -3.15 10.32 -4.09
N TYR A 65 -2.32 9.30 -3.97
CA TYR A 65 -0.94 9.26 -4.45
C TYR A 65 -0.94 8.60 -5.83
N ALA A 66 -0.67 9.37 -6.87
CA ALA A 66 -0.82 8.92 -8.25
C ALA A 66 0.41 9.27 -9.08
N TRP A 67 0.88 8.32 -9.88
CA TRP A 67 2.01 8.55 -10.79
C TRP A 67 1.54 9.21 -12.08
N GLU A 68 2.02 10.41 -12.36
CA GLU A 68 1.66 11.20 -13.53
C GLU A 68 2.86 11.40 -14.46
N LYS A 69 2.60 11.63 -15.75
CA LYS A 69 3.68 11.99 -16.67
C LYS A 69 4.26 13.33 -16.23
N ALA A 70 5.58 13.41 -16.14
CA ALA A 70 6.27 14.66 -15.84
C ALA A 70 5.93 15.71 -16.90
N ALA A 71 5.78 16.96 -16.46
CA ALA A 71 5.50 18.08 -17.35
C ALA A 71 6.64 18.33 -18.38
N ARG A 72 7.84 17.80 -18.13
CA ARG A 72 9.04 18.02 -18.95
C ARG A 72 9.19 17.08 -20.14
N GLY A 73 8.28 16.11 -20.33
CA GLY A 73 8.19 15.33 -21.58
C GLY A 73 9.32 14.32 -21.82
N ASP A 74 10.22 14.14 -20.85
CA ASP A 74 11.33 13.16 -20.83
C ASP A 74 10.86 11.71 -20.60
N GLY A 75 9.54 11.49 -20.44
CA GLY A 75 8.98 10.17 -20.14
C GLY A 75 9.09 9.79 -18.67
N GLU A 76 9.64 10.67 -17.83
CA GLU A 76 9.70 10.47 -16.39
C GLU A 76 8.29 10.55 -15.78
N ARG A 77 8.05 9.78 -14.71
CA ARG A 77 6.80 9.83 -13.97
C ARG A 77 7.06 10.48 -12.62
N THR A 78 6.22 11.43 -12.24
CA THR A 78 6.28 12.08 -10.93
C THR A 78 5.12 11.59 -10.07
N LEU A 79 5.42 11.24 -8.82
CA LEU A 79 4.39 10.89 -7.85
C LEU A 79 3.71 12.18 -7.35
N ARG A 80 2.40 12.30 -7.57
CA ARG A 80 1.59 13.45 -7.16
C ARG A 80 0.64 13.08 -6.04
N LYS A 81 0.39 14.04 -5.14
CA LYS A 81 -0.59 13.93 -4.06
C LYS A 81 -1.79 14.84 -4.35
N HIS A 82 -2.96 14.25 -4.49
CA HIS A 82 -4.25 14.95 -4.61
C HIS A 82 -5.00 14.86 -3.29
N LEU A 83 -5.65 15.94 -2.87
CA LEU A 83 -6.45 15.97 -1.64
C LEU A 83 -7.91 15.61 -1.92
N GLY A 84 -8.62 15.10 -0.92
CA GLY A 84 -9.98 14.54 -1.04
C GLY A 84 -10.96 15.29 -1.96
N LYS A 85 -11.00 16.62 -1.88
CA LYS A 85 -11.88 17.48 -2.70
C LYS A 85 -11.56 17.47 -4.20
N ASP A 86 -10.32 17.14 -4.56
CA ASP A 86 -9.81 17.13 -5.93
C ASP A 86 -9.85 15.71 -6.54
N ILE A 87 -10.25 14.71 -5.76
CA ILE A 87 -10.31 13.30 -6.18
C ILE A 87 -11.68 13.02 -6.82
N ALA A 88 -11.68 12.83 -8.14
CA ALA A 88 -12.88 12.49 -8.90
C ALA A 88 -12.98 10.99 -9.20
N VAL A 89 -14.15 10.38 -8.94
CA VAL A 89 -14.42 8.95 -9.22
C VAL A 89 -14.10 8.54 -10.67
N PRO A 90 -14.50 9.29 -11.71
CA PRO A 90 -14.15 8.94 -13.09
C PRO A 90 -12.63 8.92 -13.35
N ALA A 91 -11.87 9.76 -12.65
CA ALA A 91 -10.41 9.79 -12.77
C ALA A 91 -9.77 8.54 -12.16
N ILE A 92 -10.30 8.05 -11.03
CA ILE A 92 -9.85 6.81 -10.40
C ILE A 92 -10.10 5.62 -11.34
N ILE A 93 -11.33 5.46 -11.83
CA ILE A 93 -11.71 4.36 -12.73
C ILE A 93 -10.81 4.38 -13.97
N LYS A 94 -10.69 5.54 -14.63
CA LYS A 94 -9.83 5.68 -15.81
C LYS A 94 -8.40 5.25 -15.53
N LYS A 95 -7.84 5.63 -14.37
CA LYS A 95 -6.43 5.37 -14.05
C LYS A 95 -6.19 3.91 -13.65
N PHE A 96 -7.07 3.33 -12.83
CA PHE A 96 -6.91 1.96 -12.31
C PHE A 96 -7.16 0.92 -13.41
N CYS A 97 -8.15 1.17 -14.28
CA CYS A 97 -8.51 0.29 -15.38
C CYS A 97 -7.67 0.53 -16.65
N SER A 98 -6.80 1.56 -16.67
CA SER A 98 -6.02 1.92 -17.87
C SER A 98 -5.17 0.76 -18.36
N GLY A 99 -5.41 0.33 -19.61
CA GLY A 99 -4.65 -0.71 -20.29
C GLY A 99 -5.11 -2.14 -20.00
N ILE A 100 -6.21 -2.31 -19.26
CA ILE A 100 -6.80 -3.61 -18.96
C ILE A 100 -8.07 -3.75 -19.81
N LEU A 101 -8.12 -4.77 -20.66
CA LEU A 101 -9.23 -5.02 -21.59
C LEU A 101 -10.25 -6.02 -21.05
N ASP A 102 -9.80 -6.93 -20.20
CA ASP A 102 -10.63 -7.95 -19.58
C ASP A 102 -11.26 -7.38 -18.30
N GLU A 103 -12.59 -7.29 -18.29
CA GLU A 103 -13.35 -6.70 -17.19
C GLU A 103 -13.30 -7.56 -15.92
N GLU A 104 -13.04 -8.87 -16.04
CA GLU A 104 -12.96 -9.84 -14.95
C GLU A 104 -11.60 -9.84 -14.22
N VAL A 105 -10.62 -9.10 -14.75
CA VAL A 105 -9.32 -8.92 -14.12
C VAL A 105 -9.44 -7.97 -12.93
N VAL A 106 -8.76 -8.33 -11.83
CA VAL A 106 -8.62 -7.46 -10.66
C VAL A 106 -7.82 -6.22 -11.02
N VAL A 107 -8.41 -5.05 -10.78
CA VAL A 107 -7.81 -3.74 -11.05
C VAL A 107 -7.45 -2.98 -9.79
N ALA A 108 -8.03 -3.36 -8.66
CA ALA A 108 -7.78 -2.72 -7.38
C ALA A 108 -7.88 -3.72 -6.22
N GLU A 109 -7.26 -3.36 -5.11
CA GLU A 109 -7.45 -4.00 -3.81
C GLU A 109 -7.81 -2.94 -2.78
N TYR A 110 -8.79 -3.24 -1.92
CA TYR A 110 -9.15 -2.39 -0.79
C TYR A 110 -8.77 -3.09 0.50
N ILE A 111 -7.82 -2.51 1.23
CA ILE A 111 -7.26 -3.04 2.46
C ILE A 111 -7.85 -2.25 3.62
N THR A 112 -8.44 -2.93 4.58
CA THR A 112 -8.98 -2.32 5.80
C THR A 112 -8.53 -3.08 7.04
N LEU A 113 -8.48 -2.35 8.14
CA LEU A 113 -8.31 -2.92 9.46
C LEU A 113 -9.68 -2.97 10.12
N GLU A 114 -10.10 -4.15 10.59
CA GLU A 114 -11.27 -4.21 11.46
C GLU A 114 -10.92 -3.55 12.80
N THR A 115 -11.38 -2.32 13.00
CA THR A 115 -11.48 -1.72 14.33
C THR A 115 -12.64 -2.39 15.05
N THR A 116 -12.37 -3.44 15.81
CA THR A 116 -13.36 -4.17 16.60
C THR A 116 -14.03 -3.22 17.60
N SER A 117 -15.21 -2.70 17.28
CA SER A 117 -16.00 -1.84 18.18
C SER A 117 -17.19 -2.55 18.84
N THR A 118 -17.15 -3.88 19.02
CA THR A 118 -18.29 -4.61 19.63
C THR A 118 -17.96 -5.78 20.57
N HIS A 119 -16.70 -6.12 20.85
CA HIS A 119 -16.40 -7.10 21.90
C HIS A 119 -15.33 -6.59 22.88
N PRO A 120 -15.67 -6.31 24.16
CA PRO A 120 -14.67 -6.24 25.20
C PRO A 120 -14.17 -7.67 25.46
N GLN A 121 -12.88 -7.80 25.74
CA GLN A 121 -12.10 -9.04 25.92
C GLN A 121 -11.46 -9.50 24.59
N THR A 122 -10.20 -9.17 24.32
CA THR A 122 -9.04 -9.59 25.14
C THR A 122 -7.92 -8.55 25.11
N ASN A 123 -7.41 -8.19 26.29
CA ASN A 123 -6.20 -7.40 26.50
C ASN A 123 -4.95 -8.18 26.07
N LYS A 124 -4.72 -8.29 24.76
CA LYS A 124 -3.37 -8.41 24.18
C LYS A 124 -3.37 -7.42 23.02
N GLY A 125 -2.40 -6.52 22.96
CA GLY A 125 -2.28 -5.49 21.91
C GLY A 125 -2.06 -6.06 20.51
N GLY A 126 -2.97 -6.92 20.05
CA GLY A 126 -2.99 -7.57 18.77
C GLY A 126 -3.74 -6.71 17.77
N ARG A 127 -3.12 -6.52 16.61
CA ARG A 127 -3.69 -5.96 15.39
C ARG A 127 -5.03 -6.66 15.09
N GLY A 128 -6.08 -5.89 14.79
CA GLY A 128 -7.32 -6.46 14.23
C GLY A 128 -7.05 -7.21 12.92
N PRO A 129 -7.91 -8.15 12.50
CA PRO A 129 -7.70 -8.87 11.24
C PRO A 129 -7.66 -7.88 10.08
N VAL A 130 -6.66 -8.06 9.20
CA VAL A 130 -6.57 -7.32 7.94
C VAL A 130 -7.58 -7.93 6.98
N HIS A 131 -8.49 -7.11 6.47
CA HIS A 131 -9.44 -7.52 5.44
C HIS A 131 -9.03 -6.93 4.10
N VAL A 132 -8.94 -7.76 3.07
CA VAL A 132 -8.60 -7.36 1.70
C VAL A 132 -9.75 -7.72 0.77
N GLN A 133 -10.25 -6.73 0.05
CA GLN A 133 -11.25 -6.90 -0.99
C GLN A 133 -10.59 -6.70 -2.36
N TYR A 134 -10.58 -7.74 -3.19
CA TYR A 134 -10.08 -7.68 -4.57
C TYR A 134 -11.21 -7.25 -5.51
N LEU A 135 -10.97 -6.21 -6.31
CA LEU A 135 -11.99 -5.52 -7.09
C LEU A 135 -11.70 -5.64 -8.59
N THR A 136 -12.65 -6.19 -9.34
CA THR A 136 -12.70 -6.14 -10.81
C THR A 136 -13.15 -4.75 -11.30
N HIS A 137 -13.31 -4.55 -12.61
CA HIS A 137 -13.82 -3.28 -13.15
C HIS A 137 -15.18 -2.90 -12.56
N ALA A 138 -16.13 -3.83 -12.63
CA ALA A 138 -17.47 -3.64 -12.08
C ALA A 138 -17.42 -3.48 -10.55
N GLY A 139 -16.58 -4.28 -9.88
CA GLY A 139 -16.39 -4.20 -8.43
C GLY A 139 -15.86 -2.83 -7.98
N LEU A 140 -14.89 -2.27 -8.69
CA LEU A 140 -14.34 -0.94 -8.41
C LEU A 140 -15.39 0.16 -8.64
N ALA A 141 -16.14 0.11 -9.74
CA ALA A 141 -17.19 1.08 -10.01
C ALA A 141 -18.29 1.06 -8.94
N ALA A 142 -18.71 -0.14 -8.52
CA ALA A 142 -19.67 -0.31 -7.43
C ALA A 142 -19.11 0.20 -6.09
N PHE A 143 -17.84 -0.13 -5.78
CA PHE A 143 -17.15 0.34 -4.57
C PHE A 143 -17.11 1.87 -4.49
N LEU A 144 -16.71 2.54 -5.57
CA LEU A 144 -16.58 4.01 -5.63
C LEU A 144 -17.94 4.73 -5.63
N SER A 145 -19.00 4.05 -6.04
CA SER A 145 -20.38 4.57 -5.97
C SER A 145 -20.96 4.43 -4.56
N GLY A 146 -20.47 3.46 -3.79
CA GLY A 146 -20.80 3.26 -2.40
C GLY A 146 -19.97 4.14 -1.45
N ARG A 147 -20.33 4.13 -0.16
CA ARG A 147 -19.43 4.57 0.89
C ARG A 147 -18.65 3.37 1.39
N ALA A 148 -17.32 3.49 1.44
CA ALA A 148 -16.52 2.53 2.18
C ALA A 148 -16.98 2.51 3.65
N SER A 149 -16.84 1.35 4.31
CA SER A 149 -17.16 1.22 5.73
C SER A 149 -16.40 2.28 6.54
N GLY A 150 -16.94 2.69 7.69
CA GLY A 150 -16.40 3.79 8.51
C GLY A 150 -14.99 3.57 9.08
N SER A 151 -14.28 2.53 8.65
CA SER A 151 -12.89 2.24 9.01
C SER A 151 -11.88 3.08 8.20
N ILE A 152 -10.63 3.03 8.66
CA ILE A 152 -9.46 3.47 7.89
C ILE A 152 -9.18 2.38 6.84
N GLY A 153 -8.89 2.81 5.62
CA GLY A 153 -8.62 1.88 4.52
C GLY A 153 -7.72 2.45 3.45
N VAL A 154 -7.18 1.55 2.63
CA VAL A 154 -6.33 1.85 1.48
C VAL A 154 -6.92 1.20 0.26
N LEU A 155 -7.33 2.01 -0.72
CA LEU A 155 -7.66 1.52 -2.05
C LEU A 155 -6.42 1.67 -2.92
N GLN A 156 -5.86 0.56 -3.37
CA GLN A 156 -4.63 0.53 -4.15
C GLN A 156 -4.89 -0.07 -5.52
N ARG A 157 -4.28 0.50 -6.56
CA ARG A 157 -4.27 -0.11 -7.88
C ARG A 157 -3.55 -1.44 -7.80
N PHE A 158 -4.21 -2.49 -8.27
CA PHE A 158 -3.65 -3.83 -8.21
C PHE A 158 -2.45 -3.93 -9.15
N VAL A 159 -1.35 -4.49 -8.64
CA VAL A 159 -0.14 -4.80 -9.42
C VAL A 159 -0.03 -6.31 -9.53
N PRO A 160 -0.31 -6.91 -10.70
CA PRO A 160 -0.24 -8.35 -10.86
C PRO A 160 1.19 -8.83 -10.64
N THR A 161 1.32 -9.96 -9.93
CA THR A 161 2.59 -10.62 -9.73
C THR A 161 3.10 -11.23 -11.02
N GLN A 162 4.42 -11.39 -11.09
CA GLN A 162 5.04 -12.16 -12.16
C GLN A 162 4.76 -13.65 -11.91
N GLY A 163 3.88 -14.24 -12.73
CA GLY A 163 3.58 -15.67 -12.70
C GLY A 163 2.09 -15.98 -12.66
N MET A 164 1.77 -17.24 -12.36
CA MET A 164 0.39 -17.74 -12.39
C MET A 164 -0.40 -17.49 -11.10
N PHE A 165 0.28 -17.21 -9.98
CA PHE A 165 -0.33 -17.12 -8.65
C PHE A 165 -0.13 -15.72 -8.08
N ASN A 166 -1.13 -15.20 -7.38
CA ASN A 166 -0.94 -13.97 -6.62
C ASN A 166 0.03 -14.24 -5.48
N THR A 167 0.98 -13.34 -5.25
CA THR A 167 2.05 -13.51 -4.27
C THR A 167 2.28 -12.21 -3.53
N ALA A 168 2.23 -12.26 -2.20
CA ALA A 168 2.51 -11.14 -1.33
C ALA A 168 3.69 -11.46 -0.42
N TYR A 169 4.37 -10.40 0.02
CA TYR A 169 5.43 -10.46 1.02
C TYR A 169 4.99 -9.67 2.25
N GLU A 170 5.12 -10.29 3.42
CA GLU A 170 4.98 -9.63 4.71
C GLU A 170 6.38 -9.44 5.27
N ILE A 171 6.73 -8.20 5.61
CA ILE A 171 8.00 -7.86 6.23
C ILE A 171 7.71 -7.32 7.61
N VAL A 172 8.27 -7.96 8.62
CA VAL A 172 8.29 -7.45 10.00
C VAL A 172 9.69 -6.92 10.24
N TRP A 173 9.79 -5.64 10.61
CA TRP A 173 11.07 -4.98 10.84
C TRP A 173 11.13 -4.38 12.24
N SER A 174 12.31 -4.47 12.85
CA SER A 174 12.73 -3.73 14.04
C SER A 174 14.23 -3.44 13.92
N PRO A 175 14.78 -2.49 14.70
CA PRO A 175 16.21 -2.22 14.71
C PRO A 175 17.08 -3.45 15.03
N SER A 176 16.56 -4.39 15.82
CA SER A 176 17.31 -5.55 16.29
C SER A 176 17.07 -6.82 15.47
N ALA A 177 15.98 -6.89 14.71
CA ALA A 177 15.60 -8.09 13.97
C ALA A 177 14.61 -7.77 12.85
N SER A 178 14.73 -8.48 11.73
CA SER A 178 13.78 -8.45 10.63
C SER A 178 13.41 -9.87 10.18
N SER A 179 12.16 -10.04 9.77
CA SER A 179 11.67 -11.29 9.19
C SER A 179 10.86 -10.99 7.94
N ILE A 180 10.90 -11.94 7.00
CA ILE A 180 10.09 -11.88 5.78
C ILE A 180 9.35 -13.20 5.65
N ALA A 181 8.03 -13.11 5.47
CA ALA A 181 7.20 -14.21 5.04
C ALA A 181 6.73 -13.96 3.60
N GLN A 182 6.66 -15.03 2.81
CA GLN A 182 5.99 -14.99 1.51
C GLN A 182 4.71 -15.80 1.61
N ALA A 183 3.64 -15.29 1.02
CA ALA A 183 2.41 -16.02 0.87
C ALA A 183 1.91 -15.93 -0.56
N ARG A 184 1.31 -17.00 -1.05
CA ARG A 184 0.69 -17.05 -2.38
C ARG A 184 -0.69 -17.67 -2.34
N SER A 185 -1.53 -17.29 -3.30
CA SER A 185 -2.83 -17.92 -3.53
C SER A 185 -2.66 -19.43 -3.77
N ALA A 186 -3.65 -20.22 -3.32
CA ALA A 186 -3.63 -21.67 -3.49
C ALA A 186 -3.85 -22.12 -4.95
N VAL A 187 -4.53 -21.28 -5.74
CA VAL A 187 -4.96 -21.56 -7.12
C VAL A 187 -4.48 -20.45 -8.08
N PRO A 188 -4.38 -20.75 -9.40
CA PRO A 188 -3.97 -19.75 -10.38
C PRO A 188 -4.93 -18.55 -10.46
N MET A 189 -4.38 -17.36 -10.69
CA MET A 189 -5.16 -16.13 -10.89
C MET A 189 -6.09 -16.23 -12.09
N SER A 190 -5.78 -17.07 -13.08
CA SER A 190 -6.57 -17.26 -14.31
C SER A 190 -7.72 -18.26 -14.19
N ASP A 191 -7.89 -18.92 -13.04
CA ASP A 191 -8.90 -19.98 -12.89
C ASP A 191 -10.33 -19.41 -12.74
N ALA A 192 -10.95 -19.01 -13.85
CA ALA A 192 -12.25 -18.33 -13.85
C ALA A 192 -13.42 -19.11 -13.22
N LEU A 193 -13.25 -20.39 -12.89
CA LEU A 193 -14.26 -21.19 -12.19
C LEU A 193 -14.38 -20.82 -10.69
N LEU A 194 -13.34 -20.18 -10.14
CA LEU A 194 -13.29 -19.83 -8.73
C LEU A 194 -13.54 -18.33 -8.50
N PRO A 195 -14.19 -17.97 -7.37
CA PRO A 195 -14.37 -16.57 -6.99
C PRO A 195 -13.05 -15.79 -6.95
N VAL A 196 -13.09 -14.50 -7.30
CA VAL A 196 -11.92 -13.60 -7.29
C VAL A 196 -11.14 -13.72 -5.98
N ARG A 197 -11.83 -13.70 -4.83
CA ARG A 197 -11.15 -13.79 -3.53
C ARG A 197 -10.31 -15.06 -3.41
N GLU A 198 -10.79 -16.22 -3.84
CA GLU A 198 -10.04 -17.49 -3.74
C GLU A 198 -8.80 -17.51 -4.64
N ARG A 199 -8.86 -16.80 -5.78
CA ARG A 199 -7.76 -16.70 -6.74
C ARG A 199 -6.65 -15.76 -6.32
N PHE A 200 -7.00 -14.73 -5.54
CA PHE A 200 -6.09 -13.64 -5.22
C PHE A 200 -5.71 -13.54 -3.73
N ALA A 201 -6.43 -14.20 -2.81
CA ALA A 201 -6.16 -14.08 -1.39
C ALA A 201 -4.73 -14.49 -1.01
N THR A 202 -4.16 -13.75 -0.06
CA THR A 202 -2.83 -13.98 0.50
C THR A 202 -2.90 -13.99 2.03
N PHE A 203 -2.27 -13.03 2.72
CA PHE A 203 -2.26 -12.96 4.18
C PHE A 203 -3.64 -12.67 4.79
N ASP A 204 -4.62 -12.30 3.97
CA ASP A 204 -6.03 -12.10 4.31
C ASP A 204 -6.88 -13.39 4.28
N ALA A 205 -6.28 -14.53 3.87
CA ALA A 205 -6.95 -15.83 3.76
C ALA A 205 -6.61 -16.77 4.93
N ASP A 206 -7.52 -17.71 5.16
CA ASP A 206 -7.30 -18.81 6.09
C ASP A 206 -6.21 -19.78 5.58
N ALA A 207 -5.67 -20.60 6.49
CA ALA A 207 -4.58 -21.53 6.19
C ALA A 207 -4.89 -22.56 5.08
N THR A 208 -6.18 -22.79 4.78
CA THR A 208 -6.63 -23.70 3.70
C THR A 208 -6.54 -23.05 2.31
N GLN A 209 -6.58 -21.71 2.23
CA GLN A 209 -6.58 -20.93 1.00
C GLN A 209 -5.20 -20.31 0.70
N LEU A 210 -4.27 -20.44 1.65
CA LEU A 210 -2.95 -19.83 1.61
C LEU A 210 -1.83 -20.87 1.56
N ARG A 211 -0.85 -20.66 0.67
CA ARG A 211 0.44 -21.36 0.75
C ARG A 211 1.51 -20.40 1.26
N ARG A 212 1.95 -20.58 2.50
CA ARG A 212 3.11 -19.87 3.06
C ARG A 212 4.40 -20.52 2.58
N VAL A 213 5.30 -19.69 2.08
CA VAL A 213 6.61 -20.10 1.57
C VAL A 213 7.68 -19.49 2.46
N LYS A 214 8.59 -20.33 2.97
CA LYS A 214 9.79 -19.86 3.66
C LYS A 214 10.74 -19.30 2.62
N ILE A 215 11.14 -18.05 2.78
CA ILE A 215 12.16 -17.44 1.95
C ILE A 215 13.53 -17.88 2.48
N SER A 216 14.39 -18.35 1.58
CA SER A 216 15.75 -18.73 1.95
C SER A 216 16.52 -17.51 2.50
N PRO A 217 17.33 -17.68 3.57
CA PRO A 217 18.20 -16.62 4.06
C PRO A 217 19.17 -16.06 3.01
N GLN A 218 19.60 -16.88 2.05
CA GLN A 218 20.53 -16.45 0.97
C GLN A 218 19.81 -15.90 -0.27
N SER A 219 18.50 -15.63 -0.18
CA SER A 219 17.74 -15.18 -1.33
C SER A 219 18.00 -13.71 -1.66
N GLN A 220 18.42 -13.40 -2.88
CA GLN A 220 18.63 -12.00 -3.32
C GLN A 220 17.39 -11.13 -3.16
N ILE A 221 16.18 -11.69 -3.27
CA ILE A 221 14.94 -10.92 -3.06
C ILE A 221 14.79 -10.53 -1.58
N ARG A 222 15.24 -11.39 -0.65
CA ARG A 222 15.24 -11.08 0.79
C ARG A 222 16.12 -9.87 1.06
N ASP A 223 17.34 -9.87 0.55
CA ASP A 223 18.31 -8.80 0.79
C ASP A 223 17.81 -7.46 0.21
N LYS A 224 17.25 -7.48 -1.01
CA LYS A 224 16.64 -6.30 -1.63
C LYS A 224 15.47 -5.74 -0.83
N LEU A 225 14.55 -6.61 -0.38
CA LEU A 225 13.39 -6.20 0.41
C LEU A 225 13.80 -5.63 1.78
N LEU A 226 14.77 -6.27 2.45
CA LEU A 226 15.27 -5.78 3.74
C LEU A 226 16.01 -4.45 3.60
N SER A 227 16.80 -4.27 2.54
CA SER A 227 17.46 -2.99 2.24
C SER A 227 16.43 -1.89 2.04
N ALA A 228 15.43 -2.11 1.18
CA ALA A 228 14.41 -1.09 0.89
C ALA A 228 13.61 -0.69 2.13
N VAL A 229 13.25 -1.65 2.99
CA VAL A 229 12.58 -1.36 4.26
C VAL A 229 13.52 -0.64 5.23
N SER A 230 14.79 -1.05 5.32
CA SER A 230 15.77 -0.38 6.18
C SER A 230 15.96 1.08 5.78
N ASP A 231 16.08 1.35 4.48
CA ASP A 231 16.22 2.71 3.94
C ASP A 231 14.98 3.55 4.28
N LEU A 232 13.79 3.01 4.02
CA LEU A 232 12.52 3.66 4.37
C LEU A 232 12.42 3.97 5.86
N MET A 233 12.72 2.99 6.72
CA MET A 233 12.64 3.15 8.17
C MET A 233 13.68 4.15 8.69
N HIS A 234 14.90 4.13 8.14
CA HIS A 234 15.93 5.10 8.49
C HIS A 234 15.43 6.53 8.21
N ILE A 235 14.91 6.78 7.00
CA ILE A 235 14.35 8.09 6.62
C ILE A 235 13.24 8.53 7.56
N MET A 236 12.30 7.62 7.88
CA MET A 236 11.17 7.93 8.76
C MET A 236 11.61 8.24 10.21
N THR A 237 12.72 7.66 10.68
CA THR A 237 13.26 7.91 12.03
C THR A 237 14.26 9.07 12.11
N SER A 238 14.95 9.40 11.02
CA SER A 238 15.92 10.51 10.96
C SER A 238 15.26 11.89 10.81
N THR A 239 13.95 11.93 10.57
CA THR A 239 13.13 13.15 10.55
C THR A 239 12.60 13.59 11.92
N GLU A 240 12.95 12.89 13.01
CA GLU A 240 12.65 13.28 14.40
C GLU A 240 13.70 14.22 15.00
#